data_AF-A0A5E4MA72-F1
#
_entry.id   AF-A0A5E4MA72-F1
#
_cell.length_a   1.000
_cell.length_b   1.000
_cell.length_c   1.000
_cell.angle_alpha   90.00
_cell.angle_beta   90.00
_cell.angle_gamma   90.00
#
_symmetry.space_group_name_H-M   'P 1'
#
loop_
_entity.id
_entity.type
_entity.pdbx_description
1 polymer ?
#
loop_
_entity_poly.entity_id
_entity_poly.type
_entity_poly.pdbx_seq_one_letter_code
_entity_poly.pdbx_strand_id
1 'polypeptide(L)'
;MTYSIGKCFYYELHNTWTSICIGFIIVIKLFVKLSLDDDRIKEVGPNMACAEWLMKNGAQIRWKGCEEFVNHYNCLPIKSRGQQFQIEEVYAGRESSISSIGFPFFTGCKNISEVAFVGCHTINDEALSKLKILKDNLTTLKINGCMNVTDKGILTLEHLQ
;
A
#
# COMPACT_ATOMS: atom_id res chain seq x y z
N MET A 1 27.67 -14.10 -20.10
CA MET A 1 28.05 -12.93 -19.27
C MET A 1 27.56 -11.71 -20.02
N THR A 2 26.55 -10.93 -19.63
CA THR A 2 25.73 -10.75 -18.43
C THR A 2 24.40 -10.18 -18.94
N TYR A 3 23.25 -10.70 -18.50
CA TYR A 3 21.94 -10.15 -18.86
C TYR A 3 21.58 -9.05 -17.84
N SER A 4 21.42 -7.81 -18.31
CA SER A 4 20.90 -6.72 -17.49
C SER A 4 19.38 -6.71 -17.61
N ILE A 5 18.70 -7.30 -16.63
CA ILE A 5 17.25 -7.22 -16.44
C ILE A 5 17.01 -5.93 -15.65
N GLY A 6 16.85 -4.81 -16.34
CA GLY A 6 16.73 -3.51 -15.67
C GLY A 6 16.00 -2.53 -16.56
N LYS A 7 14.69 -2.44 -16.36
CA LYS A 7 13.81 -1.28 -16.59
C LYS A 7 12.36 -1.74 -16.41
N CYS A 8 11.77 -1.43 -15.25
CA CYS A 8 10.32 -1.31 -15.16
C CYS A 8 9.89 -0.27 -16.19
N PHE A 9 9.17 -0.69 -17.22
CA PHE A 9 8.74 0.18 -18.31
C PHE A 9 7.79 1.24 -17.78
N TYR A 10 8.25 2.50 -17.75
CA TYR A 10 7.45 3.69 -17.55
C TYR A 10 7.32 4.40 -18.90
N TYR A 11 6.12 4.52 -19.48
CA TYR A 11 5.89 5.36 -20.66
C TYR A 11 4.50 6.05 -20.71
N GLU A 12 4.62 7.37 -20.87
CA GLU A 12 3.83 8.44 -21.52
C GLU A 12 2.29 8.61 -21.35
N LEU A 13 1.98 9.84 -20.91
CA LEU A 13 0.67 10.50 -20.78
C LEU A 13 0.11 10.96 -22.13
N HIS A 14 -1.20 10.81 -22.33
CA HIS A 14 -1.98 11.75 -23.14
C HIS A 14 -3.36 12.05 -22.51
N ASN A 15 -3.66 13.35 -22.42
CA ASN A 15 -4.81 14.04 -21.82
C ASN A 15 -6.19 13.56 -22.31
N THR A 16 -7.26 13.58 -21.50
CA THR A 16 -8.22 14.70 -21.25
C THR A 16 -9.38 14.07 -20.44
N TRP A 17 -10.07 14.67 -19.46
CA TRP A 17 -11.06 15.75 -19.54
C TRP A 17 -11.45 16.28 -18.14
N THR A 18 -11.89 17.53 -18.12
CA THR A 18 -12.21 18.42 -17.00
C THR A 18 -13.66 18.35 -16.49
N SER A 19 -13.83 18.68 -15.20
CA SER A 19 -14.96 19.42 -14.59
C SER A 19 -16.35 18.77 -14.44
N ILE A 20 -16.61 18.19 -13.26
CA ILE A 20 -17.87 18.35 -12.52
C ILE A 20 -17.51 18.45 -11.02
N CYS A 21 -17.32 19.68 -10.54
CA CYS A 21 -16.81 19.95 -9.19
C CYS A 21 -17.95 20.16 -8.17
N ILE A 22 -17.63 19.81 -6.92
CA ILE A 22 -18.21 20.25 -5.64
C ILE A 22 -19.40 19.42 -5.09
N GLY A 23 -20.33 18.90 -5.89
CA GLY A 23 -21.42 18.04 -5.37
C GLY A 23 -21.05 16.57 -5.11
N PHE A 24 -20.05 16.05 -5.83
CA PHE A 24 -19.64 14.64 -5.78
C PHE A 24 -18.71 14.30 -4.60
N ILE A 25 -18.12 15.29 -3.93
CA ILE A 25 -17.07 15.05 -2.92
C ILE A 25 -17.63 14.38 -1.66
N ILE A 26 -18.86 14.72 -1.24
CA ILE A 26 -19.50 14.11 -0.06
C ILE A 26 -20.00 12.70 -0.37
N VAL A 27 -20.54 12.47 -1.57
CA VAL A 27 -20.97 11.14 -2.02
C VAL A 27 -19.76 10.23 -2.23
N ILE A 28 -18.66 10.70 -2.81
CA ILE A 28 -17.40 9.93 -2.91
C ILE A 28 -16.87 9.60 -1.51
N LYS A 29 -16.91 10.51 -0.53
CA LYS A 29 -16.48 10.19 0.84
C LYS A 29 -17.34 9.12 1.53
N LEU A 30 -18.64 9.02 1.20
CA LEU A 30 -19.52 7.96 1.69
C LEU A 30 -19.39 6.65 0.88
N PHE A 31 -19.16 6.74 -0.43
CA PHE A 31 -18.95 5.59 -1.33
C PHE A 31 -17.60 4.92 -1.08
N VAL A 32 -16.56 5.71 -0.78
CA VAL A 32 -15.22 5.25 -0.34
C VAL A 32 -15.27 4.52 1.02
N LYS A 33 -16.35 4.66 1.79
CA LYS A 33 -16.52 3.99 3.09
C LYS A 33 -17.13 2.59 2.99
N LEU A 34 -17.71 2.21 1.84
CA LEU A 34 -18.49 0.98 1.69
C LEU A 34 -17.87 -0.06 0.75
N SER A 35 -16.91 0.33 -0.10
CA SER A 35 -16.16 -0.60 -0.92
C SER A 35 -14.74 -0.82 -0.41
N LEU A 36 -14.63 -1.68 0.60
CA LEU A 36 -13.71 -2.81 0.43
C LEU A 36 -14.27 -3.62 -0.76
N ASP A 37 -14.15 -3.12 -1.99
CA ASP A 37 -14.79 -3.77 -3.15
C ASP A 37 -14.03 -5.06 -3.42
N ASP A 38 -14.54 -6.16 -2.88
CA ASP A 38 -14.20 -7.51 -3.29
C ASP A 38 -14.19 -7.62 -4.82
N ASP A 39 -15.06 -6.87 -5.49
CA ASP A 39 -15.14 -6.81 -6.95
C ASP A 39 -13.90 -6.14 -7.58
N ARG A 40 -13.37 -5.08 -6.98
CA ARG A 40 -12.10 -4.47 -7.41
C ARG A 40 -10.93 -5.43 -7.14
N ILE A 41 -10.91 -6.10 -5.99
CA ILE A 41 -9.89 -7.11 -5.69
C ILE A 41 -9.99 -8.30 -6.67
N LYS A 42 -11.20 -8.73 -7.05
CA LYS A 42 -11.39 -9.78 -8.08
C LYS A 42 -10.88 -9.33 -9.45
N GLU A 43 -11.08 -8.07 -9.81
CA GLU A 43 -10.66 -7.51 -11.09
C GLU A 43 -9.13 -7.28 -11.16
N VAL A 44 -8.56 -6.61 -10.16
CA VAL A 44 -7.14 -6.24 -10.17
C VAL A 44 -6.21 -7.19 -9.43
N GLY A 45 -6.75 -8.06 -8.58
CA GLY A 45 -5.97 -8.88 -7.68
C GLY A 45 -5.52 -8.09 -6.43
N PRO A 46 -5.14 -8.81 -5.37
CA PRO A 46 -4.88 -8.23 -4.05
C PRO A 46 -3.71 -7.24 -4.06
N ASN A 47 -2.58 -7.58 -4.68
CA ASN A 47 -1.40 -6.73 -4.72
C ASN A 47 -1.66 -5.38 -5.40
N MET A 48 -2.39 -5.38 -6.52
CA MET A 48 -2.70 -4.13 -7.21
C MET A 48 -3.69 -3.28 -6.41
N ALA A 49 -4.75 -3.88 -5.85
CA ALA A 49 -5.69 -3.16 -5.00
C ALA A 49 -4.99 -2.55 -3.77
N CYS A 50 -4.05 -3.28 -3.17
CA CYS A 50 -3.22 -2.80 -2.07
C CYS A 50 -2.33 -1.63 -2.50
N ALA A 51 -1.63 -1.75 -3.63
CA ALA A 51 -0.78 -0.70 -4.17
C ALA A 51 -1.57 0.59 -4.46
N GLU A 52 -2.76 0.46 -5.06
CA GLU A 52 -3.66 1.59 -5.31
C GLU A 52 -4.05 2.30 -4.01
N TRP A 53 -4.45 1.54 -2.99
CA TRP A 53 -4.80 2.09 -1.68
C TRP A 53 -3.61 2.79 -1.02
N LEU A 54 -2.44 2.17 -1.01
CA LEU A 54 -1.22 2.73 -0.42
C LEU A 54 -0.84 4.05 -1.08
N MET A 55 -0.75 4.08 -2.41
CA MET A 55 -0.36 5.30 -3.14
C MET A 55 -1.39 6.41 -3.04
N LYS A 56 -2.70 6.09 -3.03
CA LYS A 56 -3.77 7.07 -2.78
C LYS A 56 -3.64 7.74 -1.41
N ASN A 57 -3.01 7.05 -0.45
CA ASN A 57 -2.77 7.55 0.90
C ASN A 57 -1.31 8.00 1.10
N GLY A 58 -0.58 8.29 0.02
CA GLY A 58 0.77 8.86 0.09
C GLY A 58 1.84 7.90 0.61
N ALA A 59 1.58 6.59 0.62
CA ALA A 59 2.60 5.58 0.88
C ALA A 59 3.30 5.18 -0.42
N GLN A 60 4.48 4.60 -0.27
CA GLN A 60 5.32 4.10 -1.35
C GLN A 60 5.42 2.59 -1.24
N ILE A 61 5.62 1.92 -2.37
CA ILE A 61 5.85 0.47 -2.40
C ILE A 61 7.06 0.11 -3.24
N ARG A 62 7.66 -1.03 -2.94
CA ARG A 62 8.61 -1.69 -3.82
C ARG A 62 8.01 -2.99 -4.33
N TRP A 63 8.04 -3.17 -5.64
CA TRP A 63 7.67 -4.45 -6.25
C TRP A 63 8.81 -5.44 -6.06
N LYS A 64 8.46 -6.72 -5.91
CA LYS A 64 9.43 -7.80 -5.80
C LYS A 64 10.40 -7.80 -6.97
N GLY A 65 11.70 -7.79 -6.65
CA GLY A 65 12.78 -7.81 -7.65
C GLY A 65 13.00 -6.47 -8.37
N CYS A 66 12.38 -5.39 -7.90
CA CYS A 66 12.67 -4.02 -8.34
C CYS A 66 13.51 -3.33 -7.27
N GLU A 67 14.46 -2.49 -7.67
CA GLU A 67 15.33 -1.75 -6.73
C GLU A 67 14.65 -0.47 -6.20
N GLU A 68 13.89 0.19 -7.08
CA GLU A 68 13.30 1.52 -6.83
C GLU A 68 11.90 1.44 -6.22
N PHE A 69 11.59 2.43 -5.39
CA PHE A 69 10.24 2.65 -4.87
C PHE A 69 9.33 3.29 -5.93
N VAL A 70 8.07 2.87 -5.92
CA VAL A 70 6.97 3.49 -6.66
C VAL A 70 6.17 4.33 -5.69
N ASN A 71 6.05 5.62 -5.96
CA ASN A 71 5.49 6.62 -5.04
C ASN A 71 4.29 7.39 -5.63
N HIS A 72 3.89 7.10 -6.86
CA HIS A 72 2.81 7.80 -7.53
C HIS A 72 1.83 6.84 -8.20
N TYR A 73 0.53 7.10 -8.07
CA TYR A 73 -0.53 6.24 -8.61
C TYR A 73 -0.42 6.04 -10.13
N ASN A 74 -0.05 7.08 -10.88
CA ASN A 74 0.12 6.99 -12.33
C ASN A 74 1.34 6.15 -12.74
N CYS A 75 2.20 5.79 -11.78
CA CYS A 75 3.35 4.90 -11.96
C CYS A 75 2.97 3.42 -11.71
N LEU A 76 1.69 3.12 -11.47
CA LEU A 76 1.24 1.74 -11.40
C LEU A 76 1.24 1.12 -12.81
N PRO A 77 1.73 -0.12 -12.94
CA PRO A 77 1.78 -0.80 -14.22
C PRO A 77 0.38 -1.06 -14.76
N ILE A 78 0.16 -0.75 -16.04
CA ILE A 78 -1.03 -1.20 -16.76
C ILE A 78 -0.91 -2.72 -16.91
N LYS A 79 -1.95 -3.45 -16.48
CA LYS A 79 -1.97 -4.91 -16.57
C LYS A 79 -1.76 -5.37 -18.01
N SER A 80 -0.59 -5.93 -18.29
CA SER A 80 -0.36 -6.74 -19.49
C SER A 80 -0.75 -8.18 -19.18
N ARG A 81 -1.36 -8.89 -20.15
CA ARG A 81 -1.81 -10.28 -19.96
C ARG A 81 -0.66 -11.15 -19.43
N GLY A 82 -0.84 -11.69 -18.23
CA GLY A 82 0.10 -12.63 -17.60
C GLY A 82 1.06 -12.04 -16.57
N GLN A 83 1.19 -10.71 -16.44
CA GLN A 83 2.09 -10.12 -15.46
C GLN A 83 1.40 -9.95 -14.09
N GLN A 84 1.97 -10.57 -13.06
CA GLN A 84 1.53 -10.41 -11.67
C GLN A 84 2.59 -9.65 -10.90
N PHE A 85 2.24 -8.45 -10.44
CA PHE A 85 3.10 -7.66 -9.56
C PHE A 85 2.86 -8.09 -8.11
N GLN A 86 3.95 -8.24 -7.36
CA GLN A 86 3.94 -8.64 -5.95
C GLN A 86 4.60 -7.53 -5.15
N ILE A 87 3.89 -6.99 -4.15
CA ILE A 87 4.48 -6.01 -3.24
C ILE A 87 5.48 -6.74 -2.34
N GLU A 88 6.70 -6.22 -2.27
CA GLU A 88 7.75 -6.71 -1.37
C GLU A 88 7.90 -5.78 -0.17
N GLU A 89 7.84 -4.47 -0.39
CA GLU A 89 8.04 -3.49 0.67
C GLU A 89 7.01 -2.38 0.65
N VAL A 90 6.67 -1.91 1.84
CA VAL A 90 5.78 -0.77 2.05
C VAL A 90 6.50 0.27 2.90
N TYR A 91 6.53 1.51 2.43
CA TYR A 91 7.04 2.66 3.17
C TYR A 91 5.92 3.69 3.35
N ALA A 92 5.66 4.08 4.59
CA ALA A 92 4.74 5.17 4.91
C ALA A 92 5.46 6.23 5.74
N GLY A 93 5.63 7.41 5.13
CA GLY A 93 6.31 8.57 5.69
C GLY A 93 5.37 9.50 6.47
N ARG A 94 5.86 10.72 6.74
CA ARG A 94 5.12 11.79 7.44
C ARG A 94 3.91 12.27 6.63
N GLU A 95 4.06 12.26 5.31
CA GLU A 95 3.04 12.63 4.33
C GLU A 95 1.98 11.53 4.12
N SER A 96 2.23 10.30 4.59
CA SER A 96 1.30 9.20 4.42
C SER A 96 0.15 9.26 5.42
N SER A 97 -1.06 8.95 4.94
CA SER A 97 -2.29 8.93 5.72
C SER A 97 -2.95 7.53 5.74
N ILE A 98 -2.13 6.48 5.82
CA ILE A 98 -2.62 5.10 5.88
C ILE A 98 -3.26 4.82 7.26
N SER A 99 -4.51 4.37 7.27
CA SER A 99 -5.23 4.03 8.51
C SER A 99 -5.40 2.52 8.66
N SER A 100 -5.52 2.07 9.90
CA SER A 100 -5.76 0.66 10.26
C SER A 100 -7.03 0.07 9.60
N ILE A 101 -7.96 0.92 9.16
CA ILE A 101 -9.19 0.55 8.44
C ILE A 101 -8.85 -0.04 7.06
N GLY A 102 -7.78 0.43 6.41
CA GLY A 102 -7.35 -0.06 5.10
C GLY A 102 -6.43 -1.28 5.16
N PHE A 103 -6.00 -1.73 6.34
CA PHE A 103 -5.10 -2.88 6.47
C PHE A 103 -5.64 -4.20 5.91
N PRO A 104 -6.98 -4.43 5.78
CA PRO A 104 -7.48 -5.57 5.03
C PRO A 104 -6.98 -5.67 3.59
N PHE A 105 -6.54 -4.57 2.95
CA PHE A 105 -5.90 -4.62 1.62
C PHE A 105 -4.58 -5.40 1.61
N PHE A 106 -3.93 -5.59 2.76
CA PHE A 106 -2.77 -6.47 2.87
C PHE A 106 -3.13 -7.95 2.69
N THR A 107 -4.41 -8.31 2.83
CA THR A 107 -4.87 -9.69 2.63
C THR A 107 -4.58 -10.16 1.21
N GLY A 108 -3.91 -11.30 1.08
CA GLY A 108 -3.50 -11.86 -0.21
C GLY A 108 -2.20 -11.29 -0.78
N CYS A 109 -1.57 -10.31 -0.12
CA CYS A 109 -0.22 -9.83 -0.46
C CYS A 109 0.84 -10.70 0.22
N LYS A 110 1.09 -11.89 -0.35
CA LYS A 110 1.94 -12.95 0.23
C LYS A 110 3.46 -12.71 0.13
N ASN A 111 3.90 -11.52 -0.25
CA ASN A 111 5.32 -11.24 -0.46
C ASN A 111 5.80 -9.99 0.26
N ILE A 112 4.93 -9.33 1.05
CA ILE A 112 5.32 -8.17 1.84
C ILE A 112 6.21 -8.66 2.98
N SER A 113 7.51 -8.43 2.85
CA SER A 113 8.54 -8.84 3.80
C SER A 113 9.04 -7.67 4.65
N GLU A 114 8.93 -6.43 4.15
CA GLU A 114 9.29 -5.22 4.88
C GLU A 114 8.17 -4.18 4.95
N VAL A 115 7.93 -3.64 6.14
CA VAL A 115 7.04 -2.49 6.35
C VAL A 115 7.77 -1.46 7.18
N ALA A 116 7.80 -0.22 6.71
CA ALA A 116 8.42 0.91 7.40
C ALA A 116 7.40 2.04 7.61
N PHE A 117 7.20 2.41 8.87
CA PHE A 117 6.43 3.57 9.29
C PHE A 117 7.38 4.61 9.89
N VAL A 118 7.55 5.74 9.20
CA VAL A 118 8.52 6.78 9.57
C VAL A 118 7.82 8.12 9.69
N GLY A 119 7.58 8.58 10.91
CA GLY A 119 6.87 9.83 11.19
C GLY A 119 5.37 9.78 10.82
N CYS A 120 4.82 8.60 10.52
CA CYS A 120 3.45 8.45 10.09
C CYS A 120 2.50 8.57 11.30
N HIS A 121 1.82 9.71 11.43
CA HIS A 121 0.97 10.03 12.58
C HIS A 121 -0.35 9.26 12.61
N THR A 122 -0.77 8.65 11.51
CA THR A 122 -1.99 7.83 11.46
C THR A 122 -1.80 6.42 12.01
N ILE A 123 -0.55 5.98 12.22
CA ILE A 123 -0.23 4.69 12.82
C ILE A 123 -0.31 4.79 14.35
N ASN A 124 -1.08 3.88 14.95
CA ASN A 124 -1.33 3.76 16.38
C ASN A 124 -1.30 2.29 16.82
N ASP A 125 -1.55 2.03 18.10
CA ASP A 125 -1.57 0.68 18.67
C ASP A 125 -2.55 -0.27 17.96
N GLU A 126 -3.72 0.24 17.54
CA GLU A 126 -4.70 -0.53 16.78
C GLU A 126 -4.13 -0.97 15.43
N ALA A 127 -3.45 -0.07 14.71
CA ALA A 127 -2.79 -0.38 13.46
C ALA A 127 -1.76 -1.50 13.64
N LEU A 128 -0.92 -1.42 14.67
CA LEU A 128 0.08 -2.45 14.98
C LEU A 128 -0.58 -3.82 15.24
N SER A 129 -1.66 -3.86 16.03
CA SER A 129 -2.38 -5.11 16.32
C SER A 129 -2.96 -5.80 15.07
N LYS A 130 -3.26 -5.01 14.02
CA LYS A 130 -3.78 -5.51 12.74
C LYS A 130 -2.68 -5.95 11.77
N LEU A 131 -1.40 -5.66 12.03
CA LEU A 131 -0.30 -6.15 11.20
C LEU A 131 -0.17 -7.67 11.20
N LYS A 132 -0.82 -8.38 12.14
CA LYS A 132 -0.93 -9.85 12.14
C LYS A 132 -1.44 -10.45 10.83
N ILE A 133 -2.11 -9.67 9.98
CA ILE A 133 -2.50 -10.06 8.62
C ILE A 133 -1.26 -10.47 7.79
N LEU A 134 -0.10 -9.89 8.07
CA LEU A 134 1.16 -10.14 7.40
C LEU A 134 2.09 -11.11 8.15
N LYS A 135 1.63 -11.74 9.24
CA LYS A 135 2.47 -12.57 10.13
C LYS A 135 3.30 -13.65 9.41
N ASP A 136 2.77 -14.22 8.32
CA ASP A 136 3.41 -15.34 7.65
C ASP A 136 4.55 -14.90 6.70
N ASN A 137 4.68 -13.60 6.42
CA ASN A 137 5.64 -13.08 5.42
C ASN A 137 6.47 -11.89 5.92
N LEU A 138 5.97 -11.10 6.86
CA LEU A 138 6.63 -9.91 7.36
C LEU A 138 7.86 -10.31 8.19
N THR A 139 9.04 -9.91 7.73
CA THR A 139 10.32 -10.22 8.37
C THR A 139 10.93 -8.99 9.03
N THR A 140 10.63 -7.79 8.50
CA THR A 140 11.18 -6.53 8.99
C THR A 140 10.07 -5.51 9.18
N LEU A 141 9.91 -5.05 10.41
CA LEU A 141 9.02 -3.94 10.76
C LEU A 141 9.84 -2.80 11.36
N LYS A 142 9.81 -1.63 10.71
CA LYS A 142 10.48 -0.41 11.17
C LYS A 142 9.42 0.58 11.62
N ILE A 143 9.46 1.00 12.88
CA ILE A 143 8.57 2.04 13.43
C ILE A 143 9.46 3.13 14.02
N ASN A 144 9.40 4.33 13.45
CA ASN A 144 10.21 5.46 13.89
C ASN A 144 9.37 6.74 13.88
N GLY A 145 9.34 7.50 14.98
CA GLY A 145 8.65 8.78 15.03
C GLY A 145 7.12 8.73 14.90
N CYS A 146 6.50 7.55 15.03
CA CYS A 146 5.05 7.39 15.08
C CYS A 146 4.52 7.74 16.48
N MET A 147 4.12 8.99 16.68
CA MET A 147 3.77 9.53 18.02
C MET A 147 2.56 8.87 18.70
N ASN A 148 1.68 8.21 17.94
CA ASN A 148 0.48 7.57 18.47
C ASN A 148 0.67 6.08 18.78
N VAL A 149 1.90 5.57 18.62
CA VAL A 149 2.29 4.22 19.04
C VAL A 149 2.81 4.29 20.47
N THR A 150 2.30 3.40 21.31
CA THR A 150 2.71 3.22 22.70
C THR A 150 3.25 1.80 22.92
N ASP A 151 3.79 1.55 24.10
CA ASP A 151 4.28 0.22 24.50
C ASP A 151 3.20 -0.86 24.34
N LYS A 152 1.92 -0.51 24.52
CA LYS A 152 0.80 -1.45 24.32
C LYS A 152 0.74 -1.96 22.89
N GLY A 153 0.92 -1.08 21.91
CA GLY A 153 0.96 -1.46 20.50
C GLY A 153 2.16 -2.34 20.18
N ILE A 154 3.33 -2.02 20.73
CA ILE A 154 4.55 -2.80 20.55
C ILE A 154 4.39 -4.23 21.09
N LEU A 155 3.75 -4.41 22.25
CA LEU A 155 3.48 -5.75 22.81
C LEU A 155 2.63 -6.63 21.87
N THR A 156 1.73 -6.05 21.07
CA THR A 156 0.92 -6.83 20.12
C THR A 156 1.74 -7.44 18.97
N LEU A 157 2.97 -6.96 18.76
CA LEU A 157 3.87 -7.44 17.71
C LEU A 157 4.50 -8.80 18.05
N GLU A 158 4.35 -9.30 19.28
CA GLU A 158 4.81 -10.65 19.66
C GLU A 158 4.20 -11.74 18.76
N HIS A 159 3.01 -11.49 18.20
CA HIS A 159 2.33 -12.41 17.30
C HIS A 159 2.87 -12.40 15.85
N LEU A 160 3.89 -11.59 15.55
CA LEU A 160 4.56 -11.51 14.25
C LEU A 160 5.86 -12.34 14.20
N GLN A 161 6.22 -13.00 15.31
CA GLN A 161 7.42 -13.85 15.42
C GLN A 161 7.15 -15.31 15.03
#